data_AF-A0A090U391-F1
#
_entry.id   AF-A0A090U391-F1
#
_cell.length_a   1.000
_cell.length_b   1.000
_cell.length_c   1.000
_cell.angle_alpha   90.00
_cell.angle_beta   90.00
_cell.angle_gamma   90.00
#
_symmetry.space_group_name_H-M   'P 1'
#
loop_
_entity.id
_entity.type
_entity.pdbx_description
1 polymer ?
#
loop_
_entity_poly.entity_id
_entity_poly.type
_entity_poly.pdbx_seq_one_letter_code
_entity_poly.pdbx_strand_id
1 'polypeptide(L)' 'MNQSILFSDQLEWNQELGMVEFHAQQAGMLIVCLVGLEKLARLNGLNEVAKEQAFECFEAVRFDLEEIAESS' A
#
# COMPACT_ATOMS: atom_id res chain seq x y z
N MET A 1 18.70 9.99 6.38
CA MET A 1 19.14 9.75 4.99
C MET A 1 18.12 10.42 4.10
N ASN A 2 18.52 11.05 2.99
CA ASN A 2 17.58 11.82 2.15
C ASN A 2 16.89 10.86 1.16
N GLN A 3 16.04 9.97 1.68
CA GLN A 3 15.24 9.06 0.86
C GLN A 3 14.04 9.85 0.34
N SER A 4 14.19 10.50 -0.80
CA SER A 4 13.07 11.16 -1.50
C SER A 4 12.22 10.11 -2.24
N ILE A 5 11.67 9.15 -1.51
CA ILE A 5 10.60 8.31 -2.04
C ILE A 5 9.34 9.17 -2.06
N LEU A 6 8.73 9.26 -3.22
CA LEU A 6 7.49 10.01 -3.43
C LEU A 6 6.37 8.99 -3.64
N PHE A 7 5.45 8.89 -2.70
CA PHE A 7 4.24 8.11 -2.88
C PHE A 7 3.20 8.93 -3.65
N SER A 8 2.56 8.31 -4.63
CA SER A 8 1.47 8.94 -5.38
C SER A 8 0.12 8.56 -4.76
N ASP A 9 -0.91 9.37 -5.03
CA ASP A 9 -2.30 9.04 -4.68
C ASP A 9 -2.92 8.01 -5.64
N GLN A 10 -2.12 7.37 -6.51
CA GLN A 10 -2.62 6.34 -7.40
C GLN A 10 -2.77 5.03 -6.63
N LEU A 11 -4.03 4.60 -6.50
CA LEU A 11 -4.44 3.38 -5.83
C LEU A 11 -5.34 2.58 -6.76
N GLU A 12 -4.98 1.32 -7.01
CA GLU A 12 -5.72 0.44 -7.91
C GLU A 12 -5.92 -0.93 -7.27
N TRP A 13 -6.96 -1.64 -7.72
CA TRP A 13 -7.17 -3.03 -7.32
C TRP A 13 -6.59 -3.94 -8.39
N ASN A 14 -5.52 -4.65 -8.06
CA ASN A 14 -4.92 -5.63 -8.96
C ASN A 14 -5.79 -6.90 -8.96
N GLN A 15 -6.55 -7.12 -10.04
CA GLN A 15 -7.47 -8.27 -10.14
C GLN A 15 -6.77 -9.62 -10.19
N GLU A 16 -5.58 -9.66 -10.77
CA GLU A 16 -4.82 -10.91 -10.95
C GLU A 16 -4.26 -11.40 -9.62
N LEU A 17 -3.79 -10.47 -8.79
CA LEU A 17 -3.17 -10.78 -7.50
C LEU A 17 -4.15 -10.70 -6.33
N GLY A 18 -5.29 -10.04 -6.50
CA GLY A 18 -6.24 -9.80 -5.42
C GLY A 18 -5.67 -8.88 -4.34
N MET A 19 -4.95 -7.84 -4.76
CA MET A 19 -4.22 -6.93 -3.87
C MET A 19 -4.50 -5.47 -4.21
N VAL A 20 -4.28 -4.60 -3.24
CA VAL A 20 -4.22 -3.16 -3.47
C VAL A 20 -2.84 -2.82 -4.02
N GLU A 21 -2.81 -2.17 -5.18
CA GLU A 21 -1.62 -1.68 -5.83
C GLU A 21 -1.51 -0.17 -5.62
N PHE A 22 -0.34 0.28 -5.18
CA PHE A 22 -0.04 1.69 -5.00
C PHE A 22 1.36 1.99 -5.52
N HIS A 23 1.62 3.24 -5.85
CA HIS A 23 2.86 3.62 -6.54
C HIS A 23 3.74 4.52 -5.69
N ALA A 24 5.03 4.22 -5.73
CA ALA A 24 6.08 5.06 -5.20
C ALA A 24 7.06 5.44 -6.31
N GLN A 25 7.82 6.51 -6.14
CA GLN A 25 8.85 6.93 -7.07
C GLN A 25 10.13 7.25 -6.31
N GLN A 26 11.25 6.69 -6.76
CA GLN A 26 12.57 6.97 -6.21
C GLN A 26 13.55 7.31 -7.32
N ALA A 27 14.20 8.47 -7.23
CA ALA A 27 15.16 8.94 -8.24
C ALA A 27 14.61 8.91 -9.68
N GLY A 28 13.31 9.19 -9.84
CA GLY A 28 12.64 9.17 -11.15
C GLY A 28 12.07 7.81 -11.56
N MET A 29 12.43 6.71 -10.89
CA MET A 29 11.96 5.36 -11.20
C MET A 29 10.64 5.05 -10.49
N LEU A 30 9.65 4.56 -11.23
CA LEU A 30 8.39 4.06 -10.67
C LEU A 30 8.63 2.72 -9.97
N ILE A 31 8.10 2.61 -8.75
CA ILE A 31 8.09 1.42 -7.93
C ILE A 31 6.62 1.05 -7.73
N VAL A 32 6.27 -0.16 -8.15
CA VAL A 32 4.94 -0.74 -7.95
C VAL A 32 4.93 -1.48 -6.63
N CYS A 33 4.08 -1.05 -5.71
CA CYS A 33 3.90 -1.64 -4.40
C CYS A 33 2.57 -2.38 -4.35
N LEU A 34 2.56 -3.55 -3.70
CA LEU A 34 1.39 -4.41 -3.58
C LEU A 34 1.15 -4.75 -2.11
N VAL A 35 -0.09 -4.61 -1.66
CA VAL A 35 -0.50 -5.00 -0.31
C VAL A 35 -1.76 -5.87 -0.36
N GLY A 36 -1.65 -7.07 0.21
CA GLY A 36 -2.76 -8.00 0.32
C GLY A 36 -3.70 -7.67 1.47
N LEU A 37 -4.94 -8.19 1.38
CA LEU A 37 -5.99 -7.99 2.38
C LEU A 37 -5.59 -8.45 3.79
N GLU A 38 -4.82 -9.55 3.91
CA GLU A 38 -4.34 -10.05 5.20
C GLU A 38 -3.41 -9.04 5.90
N LYS A 39 -2.51 -8.41 5.15
CA LYS A 39 -1.61 -7.38 5.69
C LYS A 39 -2.40 -6.13 6.09
N LEU A 40 -3.38 -5.73 5.27
CA LEU A 40 -4.28 -4.62 5.58
C LEU A 40 -5.08 -4.89 6.87
N ALA A 41 -5.65 -6.09 7.01
CA ALA A 41 -6.38 -6.48 8.21
C ALA A 41 -5.49 -6.39 9.45
N ARG A 42 -4.27 -6.96 9.38
CA ARG A 42 -3.32 -6.93 10.49
C ARG A 42 -2.91 -5.51 10.90
N LEU A 43 -2.65 -4.62 9.94
CA LEU A 43 -2.26 -3.24 10.23
C LEU A 43 -3.43 -2.43 10.82
N ASN A 44 -4.66 -2.73 10.39
CA ASN A 44 -5.88 -2.12 10.94
C ASN A 44 -6.35 -2.76 12.26
N GLY A 45 -5.69 -3.83 12.75
CA GLY A 45 -6.14 -4.58 13.93
C GLY A 45 -7.46 -5.34 13.72
N LEU A 46 -7.79 -5.67 12.48
CA LEU A 46 -8.98 -6.42 12.06
C LEU A 46 -8.65 -7.90 11.85
N ASN A 47 -9.66 -8.76 11.95
CA ASN A 47 -9.52 -10.19 11.65
C ASN A 47 -9.48 -10.45 10.13
N GLU A 48 -10.30 -9.71 9.37
CA GLU A 48 -10.37 -9.80 7.92
C GLU A 48 -10.72 -8.43 7.32
N VAL A 49 -10.37 -8.23 6.05
CA VAL A 49 -10.75 -7.08 5.24
C VAL A 49 -11.32 -7.61 3.94
N ALA A 50 -12.54 -7.20 3.60
CA ALA A 50 -13.14 -7.52 2.30
C ALA A 50 -12.59 -6.61 1.21
N LYS A 51 -12.66 -7.05 -0.05
CA LYS A 51 -12.20 -6.27 -1.21
C LYS A 51 -12.85 -4.88 -1.25
N GLU A 52 -14.12 -4.79 -0.93
CA GLU A 52 -14.90 -3.54 -0.93
C GLU A 52 -14.38 -2.52 0.10
N GLN A 53 -13.71 -2.99 1.14
CA GLN A 53 -13.15 -2.18 2.21
C GLN A 53 -11.64 -1.94 2.03
N ALA A 54 -11.01 -2.57 1.04
CA ALA A 54 -9.57 -2.60 0.91
C ALA A 54 -8.94 -1.20 0.79
N PHE A 55 -9.57 -0.30 0.02
CA PHE A 55 -9.09 1.06 -0.14
C PHE A 55 -9.31 1.92 1.12
N GLU A 56 -10.45 1.79 1.79
CA GLU A 56 -10.69 2.48 3.06
C GLU A 56 -9.69 2.03 4.13
N CYS A 57 -9.47 0.72 4.24
CA CYS A 57 -8.50 0.14 5.15
C CYS A 57 -7.06 0.52 4.78
N PHE A 58 -6.75 0.68 3.48
CA PHE A 58 -5.45 1.16 3.03
C PHE A 58 -5.21 2.60 3.49
N GLU A 59 -6.16 3.51 3.26
CA GLU A 59 -6.03 4.91 3.65
C GLU A 59 -5.83 5.07 5.16
N ALA A 60 -6.48 4.24 5.97
CA ALA A 60 -6.33 4.25 7.42
C ALA A 60 -4.92 3.90 7.93
N VAL A 61 -4.15 3.13 7.15
CA VAL A 61 -2.79 2.66 7.50
C VAL A 61 -1.74 3.05 6.46
N ARG A 62 -2.05 4.06 5.63
CA ARG A 62 -1.23 4.46 4.49
C ARG A 62 0.18 4.84 4.94
N PHE A 63 0.30 5.66 5.98
CA PHE A 63 1.60 6.06 6.51
C PHE A 63 2.44 4.85 6.98
N ASP A 64 1.84 3.89 7.69
CA ASP A 64 2.54 2.67 8.09
C ASP A 64 3.02 1.86 6.87
N LEU A 65 2.21 1.79 5.81
CA LEU A 65 2.57 1.09 4.57
C LEU A 65 3.69 1.81 3.80
N GLU A 66 3.63 3.14 3.73
CA GLU A 66 4.66 3.98 3.12
C GLU A 66 6.00 3.82 3.87
N GLU A 67 6.00 3.83 5.20
CA GLU A 67 7.21 3.58 6.02
C GLU A 67 7.78 2.17 5.81
N ILE A 68 6.93 1.15 5.71
CA ILE A 68 7.35 -0.23 5.42
C ILE A 68 7.98 -0.32 4.03
N ALA A 69 7.39 0.35 3.03
CA ALA A 69 7.90 0.35 1.66
C ALA A 69 9.24 1.08 1.54
N GLU A 70 9.45 2.17 2.29
CA GLU A 70 10.73 2.89 2.34
C GLU A 70 11.86 2.09 3.02
N SER A 71 11.50 1.21 3.95
CA SER A 71 12.44 0.41 4.74
C SER A 71 12.84 -0.93 4.08
N SER A 72 12.29 -1.25 2.90
CA SER A 72 12.48 -2.54 2.20
C SER A 72 13.61 -2.53 1.16
#